data_AF-A0A523GRQ1-F1
#
_entry.id   AF-A0A523GRQ1-F1
#
_cell.length_a   1.000
_cell.length_b   1.000
_cell.length_c   1.000
_cell.angle_alpha   90.00
_cell.angle_beta   90.00
_cell.angle_gamma   90.00
#
_symmetry.space_group_name_H-M   'P 1'
#
loop_
_entity.id
_entity.type
_entity.pdbx_description
1 polymer ?
#
loop_
_entity_poly.entity_id
_entity_poly.type
_entity_poly.pdbx_seq_one_letter_code
_entity_poly.pdbx_strand_id
1 'polypeptide(L)'
;MKKLSALLVIAVLVLSAASIQAAGAIAEPDPSSDGQVTVELLNESADTAVHEAQWKRFSTNLVKALRSDHAGVQQTAMRYVIQYSEMVNVSEAVFDVMKIYRNDADNNRRRMAVVTLGNMNSDWAIAFLERSEPFEKSEIVAQTIRAVIAG
;
A
#
# COMPACT_ATOMS: atom_id res chain seq x y z
N MET A 1 24.36 13.10 22.73
CA MET A 1 22.96 13.49 23.04
C MET A 1 22.05 12.31 22.67
N LYS A 2 21.70 11.46 23.66
CA LYS A 2 20.87 10.26 23.51
C LYS A 2 19.89 10.23 24.69
N LYS A 3 18.70 10.80 24.55
CA LYS A 3 17.53 10.59 25.43
C LYS A 3 16.25 10.97 24.69
N LEU A 4 15.74 10.11 23.82
CA LEU A 4 14.40 10.25 23.23
C LEU A 4 13.62 8.92 23.09
N SER A 5 14.19 7.78 23.51
CA SER A 5 13.55 6.46 23.30
C SER A 5 12.62 6.00 24.42
N ALA A 6 12.44 6.75 25.51
CA ALA A 6 11.64 6.29 26.66
C ALA A 6 10.16 6.74 26.62
N LEU A 7 9.79 7.70 25.76
CA LEU A 7 8.44 8.28 25.79
C LEU A 7 7.42 7.57 24.86
N LEU A 8 7.88 6.72 23.93
CA LEU A 8 6.97 6.06 22.98
C LEU A 8 6.28 4.82 23.56
N VAL A 9 6.83 4.21 24.61
CA VAL A 9 6.28 2.98 25.21
C VAL A 9 5.02 3.26 26.05
N ILE A 10 4.84 4.48 26.55
CA ILE A 10 3.71 4.82 27.42
C ILE A 10 2.44 5.18 26.62
N ALA A 11 2.56 5.64 25.38
CA ALA A 11 1.41 6.04 24.58
C ALA A 11 0.55 4.85 24.07
N VAL A 12 1.11 3.64 24.02
CA VAL A 12 0.36 2.43 23.62
C VAL A 12 -0.43 1.83 24.80
N LEU A 13 -0.11 2.22 26.03
CA LEU A 13 -0.78 1.72 27.25
C LEU A 13 -2.11 2.41 27.58
N VAL A 14 -2.49 3.49 26.88
CA VAL A 14 -3.68 4.29 27.24
C VAL A 14 -4.89 4.01 26.34
N LEU A 15 -4.77 3.27 25.23
CA LEU A 15 -5.88 3.06 24.29
C LEU A 15 -6.56 1.68 24.35
N SER A 16 -6.20 0.79 25.27
CA SER A 16 -6.85 -0.53 25.44
C SER A 16 -7.82 -0.62 26.62
N ALA A 17 -8.01 0.44 27.40
CA ALA A 17 -8.87 0.41 28.60
C ALA A 17 -10.36 0.72 28.33
N ALA A 18 -10.77 1.03 27.09
CA ALA A 18 -12.10 1.59 26.83
C ALA A 18 -13.19 0.59 26.38
N SER A 19 -12.90 -0.72 26.25
CA SER A 19 -13.88 -1.67 25.68
C SER A 19 -14.28 -2.84 26.58
N ILE A 20 -13.78 -2.92 27.82
CA ILE A 20 -14.13 -4.02 28.75
C ILE A 20 -15.08 -3.49 29.81
N GLN A 21 -16.32 -3.22 29.43
CA GLN A 21 -17.37 -2.92 30.41
C GLN A 21 -18.74 -3.42 29.96
N ALA A 22 -18.84 -4.73 29.71
CA ALA A 22 -20.09 -5.47 29.76
C ALA A 22 -19.83 -6.98 29.73
N ALA A 23 -19.70 -7.62 30.90
CA ALA A 23 -20.30 -8.92 31.24
C ALA A 23 -19.57 -9.59 32.42
N GLY A 24 -20.30 -9.77 33.53
CA GLY A 24 -20.36 -11.02 34.30
C GLY A 24 -19.09 -11.51 35.04
N ALA A 25 -19.17 -11.50 36.37
CA ALA A 25 -18.48 -12.39 37.31
C ALA A 25 -16.97 -12.64 37.06
N ILE A 26 -16.15 -11.80 37.67
CA ILE A 26 -14.69 -11.94 37.69
C ILE A 26 -14.33 -13.10 38.61
N ALA A 27 -14.08 -14.28 38.05
CA ALA A 27 -13.31 -15.32 38.73
C ALA A 27 -11.90 -14.77 38.99
N GLU A 28 -11.38 -14.96 40.21
CA GLU A 28 -10.04 -14.50 40.56
C GLU A 28 -9.00 -15.10 39.60
N PRO A 29 -8.15 -14.29 38.95
CA PRO A 29 -7.13 -14.79 38.05
C PRO A 29 -6.14 -15.64 38.82
N ASP A 30 -5.97 -16.90 38.38
CA ASP A 30 -5.00 -17.84 38.95
C ASP A 30 -3.58 -17.25 38.86
N PRO A 31 -2.92 -16.97 39.99
CA PRO A 31 -1.59 -16.35 40.03
C PRO A 31 -0.47 -17.26 39.53
N SER A 32 -0.77 -18.51 39.16
CA SER A 32 0.19 -19.49 38.64
C SER A 32 0.22 -19.60 37.11
N SER A 33 -0.60 -18.84 36.38
CA SER A 33 -0.49 -18.69 34.93
C SER A 33 0.54 -17.62 34.56
N ASP A 34 1.81 -18.02 34.59
CA ASP A 34 3.01 -17.23 34.31
C ASP A 34 2.86 -16.21 33.16
N GLY A 35 3.16 -14.94 33.47
CA GLY A 35 3.09 -13.76 32.60
C GLY A 35 4.08 -13.72 31.41
N GLN A 36 4.39 -14.87 30.79
CA GLN A 36 5.12 -14.92 29.52
C GLN A 36 4.21 -14.57 28.33
N VAL A 37 2.92 -14.92 28.40
CA VAL A 37 1.94 -14.68 27.32
C VAL A 37 1.76 -13.19 27.03
N THR A 38 1.90 -12.31 28.04
CA THR A 38 1.71 -10.87 27.87
C THR A 38 2.88 -10.19 27.16
N VAL A 39 4.12 -10.69 27.29
CA VAL A 39 5.29 -10.07 26.66
C VAL A 39 5.41 -10.46 25.18
N GLU A 40 5.09 -11.70 24.84
CA GLU A 40 5.10 -12.19 23.45
C GLU A 40 4.06 -11.46 22.59
N LEU A 41 2.82 -11.33 23.08
CA LEU A 41 1.75 -10.59 22.40
C LEU A 41 2.09 -9.10 22.20
N LEU A 42 2.77 -8.48 23.18
CA LEU A 42 3.22 -7.09 23.06
C LEU A 42 4.32 -6.93 22.00
N ASN A 43 5.24 -7.90 21.91
CA ASN A 43 6.31 -7.85 20.91
C ASN A 43 5.75 -8.06 19.50
N GLU A 44 4.86 -9.03 19.30
CA GLU A 44 4.19 -9.25 18.01
C GLU A 44 3.42 -8.01 17.55
N SER A 45 2.66 -7.38 18.46
CA SER A 45 1.94 -6.14 18.16
C SER A 45 2.87 -4.99 17.77
N ALA A 46 4.02 -4.87 18.45
CA ALA A 46 5.00 -3.84 18.14
C ALA A 46 5.64 -4.07 16.77
N ASP A 47 5.99 -5.32 16.44
CA ASP A 47 6.58 -5.69 15.16
C ASP A 47 5.60 -5.43 14.00
N THR A 48 4.32 -5.78 14.16
CA THR A 48 3.26 -5.45 13.19
C THR A 48 3.16 -3.93 12.98
N ALA A 49 3.13 -3.13 14.05
CA ALA A 49 3.02 -1.68 13.94
C ALA A 49 4.23 -1.04 13.23
N VAL A 50 5.45 -1.55 13.49
CA VAL A 50 6.66 -1.11 12.79
C VAL A 50 6.58 -1.47 11.31
N HIS A 51 6.13 -2.68 10.99
CA HIS A 51 5.99 -3.16 9.62
C HIS A 51 4.98 -2.32 8.82
N GLU A 52 3.81 -2.04 9.38
CA GLU A 52 2.81 -1.16 8.76
C GLU A 52 3.34 0.25 8.52
N ALA A 53 4.06 0.82 9.50
CA ALA A 53 4.66 2.14 9.37
C ALA A 53 5.70 2.19 8.23
N GLN A 54 6.46 1.11 8.03
CA GLN A 54 7.42 0.98 6.93
C GLN A 54 6.71 0.96 5.57
N TRP A 55 5.65 0.16 5.41
CA TRP A 55 4.88 0.09 4.16
C TRP A 55 4.17 1.40 3.83
N LYS A 56 3.64 2.09 4.86
CA LYS A 56 3.04 3.42 4.69
C LYS A 56 4.07 4.42 4.15
N ARG A 57 5.27 4.46 4.73
CA ARG A 57 6.36 5.34 4.27
C ARG A 57 6.80 4.97 2.86
N PHE A 58 6.91 3.67 2.55
CA PHE A 58 7.26 3.19 1.22
C PHE A 58 6.23 3.62 0.18
N SER A 59 4.93 3.44 0.47
CA SER A 59 3.82 3.90 -0.37
C SER A 59 3.90 5.40 -0.64
N THR A 60 4.14 6.23 0.39
CA THR A 60 4.33 7.68 0.22
C THR A 60 5.49 8.01 -0.71
N ASN A 61 6.60 7.29 -0.63
CA ASN A 61 7.75 7.51 -1.52
C ASN A 61 7.45 7.06 -2.95
N LEU A 62 6.68 5.98 -3.15
CA LEU A 62 6.24 5.56 -4.48
C LEU A 62 5.35 6.62 -5.14
N VAL A 63 4.41 7.21 -4.40
CA VAL A 63 3.58 8.33 -4.91
C VAL A 63 4.47 9.49 -5.39
N LYS A 64 5.47 9.88 -4.59
CA LYS A 64 6.43 10.93 -4.99
C LYS A 64 7.23 10.55 -6.22
N ALA A 65 7.67 9.29 -6.32
CA ALA A 65 8.45 8.79 -7.44
C ALA A 65 7.63 8.71 -8.74
N LEU A 66 6.36 8.30 -8.67
CA LEU A 66 5.43 8.29 -9.81
C LEU A 66 5.15 9.72 -10.32
N ARG A 67 5.10 10.69 -9.42
CA ARG A 67 4.95 12.13 -9.74
C ARG A 67 6.22 12.81 -10.25
N SER A 68 7.37 12.14 -10.18
CA SER A 68 8.64 12.75 -10.59
C SER A 68 8.70 12.98 -12.10
N ASP A 69 9.45 13.99 -12.53
CA ASP A 69 9.68 14.26 -13.96
C ASP A 69 10.73 13.33 -14.60
N HIS A 70 11.35 12.44 -13.80
CA HIS A 70 12.41 11.56 -14.27
C HIS A 70 11.85 10.21 -14.71
N ALA A 71 11.85 9.96 -16.02
CA ALA A 71 11.28 8.73 -16.62
C ALA A 71 11.77 7.43 -15.96
N GLY A 72 13.08 7.33 -15.67
CA GLY A 72 13.64 6.14 -15.01
C GLY A 72 13.18 5.94 -13.56
N VAL A 73 12.86 7.03 -12.84
CA VAL A 73 12.34 6.96 -11.47
C VAL A 73 10.87 6.54 -11.51
N GLN A 74 10.08 7.10 -12.42
CA GLN A 74 8.70 6.68 -12.67
C GLN A 74 8.63 5.19 -13.05
N GLN A 75 9.50 4.75 -13.95
CA GLN A 75 9.54 3.34 -14.40
C GLN A 75 9.88 2.40 -13.24
N THR A 76 10.86 2.77 -12.41
CA THR A 76 11.22 2.00 -11.21
C THR A 76 10.06 1.95 -10.22
N ALA A 77 9.37 3.06 -10.00
CA ALA A 77 8.21 3.13 -9.13
C ALA A 77 7.04 2.27 -9.64
N MET A 78 6.74 2.32 -10.93
CA MET A 78 5.72 1.46 -11.56
C MET A 78 6.02 -0.03 -11.35
N ARG A 79 7.28 -0.46 -11.51
CA ARG A 79 7.69 -1.85 -11.23
C ARG A 79 7.44 -2.24 -9.78
N TYR A 80 7.73 -1.37 -8.82
CA TYR A 80 7.46 -1.66 -7.42
C TYR A 80 5.97 -1.68 -7.08
N VAL A 81 5.15 -0.85 -7.72
CA VAL A 81 3.69 -0.95 -7.59
C VAL A 81 3.18 -2.29 -8.09
N ILE A 82 3.65 -2.75 -9.25
CA ILE A 82 3.28 -4.06 -9.78
C ILE A 82 3.75 -5.19 -8.86
N GLN A 83 4.98 -5.11 -8.36
CA GLN A 83 5.57 -6.16 -7.52
C GLN A 83 4.91 -6.28 -6.14
N TYR A 84 4.45 -5.15 -5.57
CA TYR A 84 3.98 -5.07 -4.19
C TYR A 84 2.56 -4.53 -4.08
N SER A 85 1.71 -4.78 -5.09
CA SER A 85 0.37 -4.18 -5.24
C SER A 85 -0.53 -4.38 -4.02
N GLU A 86 -0.44 -5.54 -3.36
CA GLU A 86 -1.22 -5.86 -2.15
C GLU A 86 -0.79 -5.09 -0.90
N MET A 87 0.44 -4.58 -0.87
CA MET A 87 1.05 -3.94 0.31
C MET A 87 1.17 -2.42 0.18
N VAL A 88 1.05 -1.88 -1.03
CA VAL A 88 1.27 -0.45 -1.29
C VAL A 88 -0.02 0.26 -1.68
N ASN A 89 -0.27 1.40 -1.03
CA ASN A 89 -1.38 2.28 -1.42
C ASN A 89 -0.85 3.50 -2.17
N VAL A 90 -1.01 3.48 -3.49
CA VAL A 90 -0.56 4.53 -4.40
C VAL A 90 -1.72 5.21 -5.14
N SER A 91 -2.96 5.06 -4.64
CA SER A 91 -4.18 5.60 -5.25
C SER A 91 -4.09 7.10 -5.60
N GLU A 92 -3.39 7.89 -4.78
CA GLU A 92 -3.18 9.32 -5.03
C GLU A 92 -2.41 9.64 -6.33
N ALA A 93 -1.65 8.69 -6.88
CA ALA A 93 -0.84 8.85 -8.09
C ALA A 93 -1.53 8.29 -9.35
N VAL A 94 -2.81 7.88 -9.27
CA VAL A 94 -3.50 7.21 -10.40
C VAL A 94 -3.52 8.08 -11.66
N PHE A 95 -3.78 9.38 -11.50
CA PHE A 95 -3.80 10.33 -12.62
C PHE A 95 -2.42 10.55 -13.24
N ASP A 96 -1.36 10.46 -12.45
CA ASP A 96 0.03 10.57 -12.92
C ASP A 96 0.37 9.38 -13.82
N VAL A 97 -0.01 8.15 -13.42
CA VAL A 97 0.18 6.95 -14.22
C VAL A 97 -0.69 6.98 -15.49
N MET A 98 -1.93 7.47 -15.41
CA MET A 98 -2.76 7.69 -16.60
C MET A 98 -2.16 8.70 -17.58
N LYS A 99 -1.48 9.74 -17.08
CA LYS A 99 -0.78 10.70 -17.93
C LYS A 99 0.37 10.02 -18.67
N ILE A 100 1.12 9.13 -18.02
CA ILE A 100 2.16 8.33 -18.67
C ILE A 100 1.53 7.47 -19.78
N TYR A 101 0.47 6.72 -19.50
CA TYR A 101 -0.20 5.92 -20.52
C TYR A 101 -0.65 6.74 -21.75
N ARG A 102 -1.24 7.92 -21.54
CA ARG A 102 -1.78 8.76 -22.62
C ARG A 102 -0.73 9.47 -23.45
N ASN A 103 0.34 9.95 -22.81
CA ASN A 103 1.23 10.93 -23.42
C ASN A 103 2.62 10.37 -23.76
N ASP A 104 2.99 9.20 -23.26
CA ASP A 104 4.31 8.64 -23.55
C ASP A 104 4.40 8.15 -25.00
N ALA A 105 5.52 8.41 -25.66
CA ALA A 105 5.75 7.94 -27.03
C ALA A 105 6.22 6.48 -27.07
N ASP A 106 6.81 5.96 -26.00
CA ASP A 106 7.31 4.59 -25.93
C ASP A 106 6.20 3.63 -25.50
N ASN A 107 5.80 2.77 -26.43
CA ASN A 107 4.81 1.72 -26.18
C ASN A 107 5.16 0.83 -24.97
N ASN A 108 6.45 0.58 -24.68
CA ASN A 108 6.83 -0.21 -23.52
C ASN A 108 6.50 0.50 -22.20
N ARG A 109 6.73 1.82 -22.14
CA ARG A 109 6.34 2.63 -20.98
C ARG A 109 4.83 2.73 -20.85
N ARG A 110 4.11 2.89 -21.96
CA ARG A 110 2.63 2.90 -21.97
C ARG A 110 2.06 1.58 -21.46
N ARG A 111 2.58 0.43 -21.93
CA ARG A 111 2.17 -0.90 -21.44
C ARG A 111 2.44 -1.07 -19.95
N MET A 112 3.60 -0.63 -19.47
CA MET A 112 3.92 -0.67 -18.04
C MET A 112 2.95 0.18 -17.23
N ALA A 113 2.57 1.37 -17.73
CA ALA A 113 1.56 2.20 -17.10
C ALA A 113 0.18 1.51 -17.06
N VAL A 114 -0.24 0.82 -18.13
CA VAL A 114 -1.48 0.03 -18.15
C VAL A 114 -1.48 -1.07 -17.09
N VAL A 115 -0.41 -1.87 -17.02
CA VAL A 115 -0.28 -2.93 -15.99
C VAL A 115 -0.25 -2.33 -14.59
N THR A 116 0.43 -1.20 -14.41
CA THR A 116 0.45 -0.47 -13.14
C THR A 116 -0.95 -0.03 -12.75
N LEU A 117 -1.72 0.57 -13.66
CA LEU A 117 -3.11 1.01 -13.41
C LEU A 117 -4.00 -0.16 -12.97
N GLY A 118 -3.86 -1.33 -13.59
CA GLY A 118 -4.56 -2.55 -13.17
C GLY A 118 -4.21 -2.99 -11.74
N ASN A 119 -2.99 -2.75 -11.30
CA ASN A 119 -2.50 -3.14 -9.97
C ASN A 119 -2.74 -2.07 -8.88
N MET A 120 -3.31 -0.90 -9.20
CA MET A 120 -3.56 0.16 -8.23
C MET A 120 -4.89 -0.01 -7.45
N ASN A 121 -5.63 -1.11 -7.67
CA ASN A 121 -6.93 -1.39 -7.04
C ASN A 121 -7.90 -0.20 -7.10
N SER A 122 -8.01 0.43 -8.27
CA SER A 122 -8.81 1.63 -8.48
C SER A 122 -9.86 1.38 -9.57
N ASP A 123 -11.14 1.36 -9.19
CA ASP A 123 -12.26 1.24 -10.14
C ASP A 123 -12.21 2.32 -11.22
N TRP A 124 -11.75 3.51 -10.85
CA TRP A 124 -11.58 4.62 -11.78
C TRP A 124 -10.48 4.34 -12.81
N ALA A 125 -9.40 3.64 -12.41
CA ALA A 125 -8.35 3.19 -13.33
C ALA A 125 -8.86 2.15 -14.32
N ILE A 126 -9.59 1.14 -13.85
CA ILE A 126 -10.17 0.11 -14.71
C ILE A 126 -11.17 0.70 -15.69
N ALA A 127 -12.12 1.50 -15.21
CA ALA A 127 -13.11 2.15 -16.07
C ALA A 127 -12.48 3.10 -17.10
N PHE A 128 -11.34 3.71 -16.76
CA PHE A 128 -10.57 4.50 -17.72
C PHE A 128 -9.93 3.63 -18.80
N LEU A 129 -9.35 2.48 -18.44
CA LEU A 129 -8.75 1.55 -19.39
C LEU A 129 -9.79 0.97 -20.36
N GLU A 130 -10.97 0.58 -19.85
CA GLU A 130 -12.09 0.10 -20.66
C GLU A 130 -12.52 1.12 -21.72
N ARG A 131 -12.66 2.39 -21.33
CA ARG A 131 -13.00 3.47 -22.27
C ARG A 131 -11.88 3.79 -23.25
N SER A 132 -10.63 3.51 -22.90
CA SER A 132 -9.46 3.85 -23.72
C SER A 132 -9.13 2.78 -24.76
N GLU A 133 -9.46 1.52 -24.49
CA GLU A 133 -9.20 0.36 -25.37
C GLU A 133 -9.62 0.58 -26.84
N PRO A 134 -10.86 1.01 -27.16
CA PRO A 134 -11.30 1.12 -28.57
C PRO A 134 -10.61 2.26 -29.32
N PHE A 135 -9.93 3.19 -28.62
CA PHE A 135 -9.20 4.31 -29.21
C PHE A 135 -7.68 4.09 -29.23
N GLU A 136 -7.20 2.96 -28.71
CA GLU A 136 -5.79 2.64 -28.67
C GLU A 136 -5.27 2.26 -30.06
N LYS A 137 -4.35 3.07 -30.59
CA LYS A 137 -3.78 2.87 -31.93
C LYS A 137 -2.72 1.78 -31.97
N SER A 138 -2.08 1.51 -30.83
CA SER A 138 -1.01 0.53 -30.72
C SER A 138 -1.59 -0.83 -30.30
N GLU A 139 -1.63 -1.78 -31.24
CA GLU A 139 -2.21 -3.10 -30.98
C GLU A 139 -1.60 -3.80 -29.76
N ILE A 140 -0.28 -3.68 -29.54
CA ILE A 140 0.38 -4.28 -28.38
C ILE A 140 -0.06 -3.63 -27.05
N VAL A 141 -0.38 -2.33 -27.07
CA VAL A 141 -0.92 -1.63 -25.90
C VAL A 141 -2.38 -2.03 -25.69
N ALA A 142 -3.18 -2.09 -26.76
CA ALA A 142 -4.58 -2.52 -26.71
C ALA A 142 -4.72 -3.94 -26.14
N GLN A 143 -3.87 -4.88 -26.59
CA GLN A 143 -3.82 -6.23 -26.04
C GLN A 143 -3.46 -6.26 -24.55
N THR A 144 -2.56 -5.37 -24.12
CA THR A 144 -2.20 -5.26 -22.70
C THR A 144 -3.39 -4.72 -21.88
N ILE A 145 -4.15 -3.77 -22.42
CA ILE A 145 -5.38 -3.26 -21.80
C ILE A 145 -6.40 -4.38 -21.65
N ARG A 146 -6.69 -5.13 -22.71
CA ARG A 146 -7.62 -6.27 -22.67
C ARG A 146 -7.20 -7.30 -21.62
N ALA A 147 -5.91 -7.64 -21.56
CA ALA A 147 -5.38 -8.60 -20.60
C ALA A 147 -5.54 -8.13 -19.14
N VAL A 148 -5.34 -6.83 -18.88
CA VAL A 148 -5.51 -6.25 -17.54
C VAL A 148 -6.98 -6.16 -17.13
N ILE A 149 -7.90 -5.87 -18.05
CA ILE A 149 -9.34 -5.79 -17.74
C ILE A 149 -9.94 -7.19 -17.52
N ALA A 150 -9.41 -8.21 -18.20
CA ALA A 150 -9.91 -9.58 -18.11
C ALA A 150 -9.41 -10.37 -16.90
N GLY A 151 -8.35 -9.90 -16.22
CA GLY A 151 -7.75 -10.55 -15.06
C GLY A 151 -8.33 -10.00 -13.77
#